data_AF-A0A455SD57-F1
#
_entry.id   AF-A0A455SD57-F1
#
_cell.length_a   1.000
_cell.length_b   1.000
_cell.length_c   1.000
_cell.angle_alpha   90.00
_cell.angle_beta   90.00
_cell.angle_gamma   90.00
#
_symmetry.space_group_name_H-M   'P 1'
#
loop_
_entity.id
_entity.type
_entity.pdbx_description
1 polymer ?
#
loop_
_entity_poly.entity_id
_entity_poly.type
_entity_poly.pdbx_seq_one_letter_code
_entity_poly.pdbx_strand_id
1 'polypeptide(L)'
;MTAASQTLVGIILDVSSSMHRNWQNEDGDKMPRVDVLLQILEKRIRALQQRHTQDEAEQSEQIEVFCLGMGFKTIMHTNEHDVSFQREHGMGPNAETKEVHHLVCDLLALAEIVPQKETLEELLAQLNQKWQSLAKHILDRSVIADDVRGHLTHYLQHDLYRTAKARLQKRLRYRLARSQSARLPNMLAKYLQRYVKDQEQKITDTSFKAAEKFVEDIIKSTQKTFQDKRAEYIELIHSKLEGFVHTFTSSILQKLSLGFSISELVDTLDEETALLLASQIQAELEIEVRKNIALIIQMHELQLRLAKQTIGARLDSRQIRMETERCIKKYGWDIIRPLIEHVIFTLFVDQFTAQIQQNLPYWIQLASMREVIRPIEQIPHLIPHIQAENTTADKIMAGGTPFTLALDKAALRFVDKVHQHKKKILIIISDGEFPHFEAADHTARLLKNRGITIISCLVAKNNVLDLSFKQSPNNWPVGAQQMLHISSFLTSEEAALHWQKSRAQLTDERLCVQINHSDIIEDVLDTVF
;
A
#
# COMPACT_ATOMS: atom_id res chain seq x y z
N MET A 1 42.73 -30.41 -6.69
CA MET A 1 41.61 -29.51 -6.32
C MET A 1 41.16 -28.87 -7.61
N THR A 2 40.05 -29.34 -8.18
CA THR A 2 39.38 -28.70 -9.31
C THR A 2 38.75 -27.42 -8.78
N ALA A 3 39.12 -26.26 -9.33
CA ALA A 3 38.47 -25.01 -8.96
C ALA A 3 36.97 -25.12 -9.25
N ALA A 4 36.12 -24.68 -8.31
CA ALA A 4 34.68 -24.65 -8.51
C ALA A 4 34.36 -23.85 -9.79
N SER A 5 33.48 -24.39 -10.62
CA SER A 5 33.00 -23.72 -11.83
C SER A 5 32.28 -22.42 -11.42
N GLN A 6 32.73 -21.30 -11.97
CA GLN A 6 32.09 -19.99 -11.75
C GLN A 6 31.33 -19.60 -13.01
N THR A 7 30.06 -19.28 -12.87
CA THR A 7 29.18 -18.91 -13.98
C THR A 7 28.65 -17.50 -13.78
N LEU A 8 28.71 -16.69 -14.84
CA LEU A 8 28.03 -15.39 -14.93
C LEU A 8 26.87 -15.51 -15.90
N VAL A 9 25.66 -15.25 -15.40
CA VAL A 9 24.41 -15.31 -16.15
C VAL A 9 23.87 -13.89 -16.35
N GLY A 10 23.72 -13.48 -17.60
CA GLY A 10 22.99 -12.28 -17.97
C GLY A 10 21.58 -12.63 -18.37
N ILE A 11 20.59 -11.88 -17.88
CA ILE A 11 19.20 -11.99 -18.33
C ILE A 11 18.79 -10.66 -18.95
N ILE A 12 18.27 -10.67 -20.18
CA ILE A 12 17.62 -9.53 -20.81
C ILE A 12 16.12 -9.83 -20.90
N LEU A 13 15.30 -8.98 -20.32
CA LEU A 13 13.84 -9.05 -20.33
C LEU A 13 13.26 -7.90 -21.16
N ASP A 14 12.49 -8.24 -22.17
CA ASP A 14 11.72 -7.30 -22.96
C ASP A 14 10.39 -6.96 -22.26
N VAL A 15 10.14 -5.67 -22.03
CA VAL A 15 8.86 -5.13 -21.53
C VAL A 15 8.30 -4.06 -22.49
N SER A 16 8.74 -4.08 -23.75
CA SER A 16 8.33 -3.14 -24.79
C SER A 16 6.88 -3.32 -25.24
N SER A 17 6.41 -2.37 -26.04
CA SER A 17 5.04 -2.38 -26.58
C SER A 17 4.78 -3.56 -27.52
N SER A 18 5.78 -3.98 -28.32
CA SER A 18 5.66 -5.15 -29.19
C SER A 18 5.45 -6.42 -28.36
N MET A 19 6.29 -6.57 -27.34
CA MET A 19 6.24 -7.69 -26.41
C MET A 19 4.89 -7.74 -25.68
N HIS A 20 4.37 -6.60 -25.23
CA HIS A 20 3.05 -6.52 -24.61
C HIS A 20 1.92 -7.01 -25.53
N ARG A 21 1.97 -6.68 -26.84
CA ARG A 21 0.98 -7.20 -27.80
C ARG A 21 1.05 -8.71 -27.92
N ASN A 22 2.24 -9.29 -27.87
CA ASN A 22 2.50 -10.72 -28.00
C ASN A 22 2.28 -11.51 -26.69
N TRP A 23 2.04 -10.80 -25.57
CA TRP A 23 1.84 -11.35 -24.22
C TRP A 23 0.44 -11.93 -23.94
N GLN A 24 -0.47 -11.96 -24.93
CA GLN A 24 -1.84 -12.42 -24.67
C GLN A 24 -1.87 -13.91 -24.28
N ASN A 25 -2.34 -14.18 -23.06
CA ASN A 25 -2.49 -15.53 -22.51
C ASN A 25 -3.89 -16.06 -22.89
N GLU A 26 -3.99 -16.91 -23.91
CA GLU A 26 -5.25 -17.58 -24.26
C GLU A 26 -5.57 -18.79 -23.35
N ASP A 27 -4.61 -19.20 -22.52
CA ASP A 27 -4.66 -20.44 -21.70
C ASP A 27 -5.49 -20.33 -20.40
N GLY A 28 -6.21 -19.23 -20.17
CA GLY A 28 -7.21 -19.14 -19.09
C GLY A 28 -6.68 -18.84 -17.68
N ASP A 29 -5.38 -18.94 -17.41
CA ASP A 29 -4.77 -18.41 -16.18
C ASP A 29 -4.59 -16.88 -16.29
N LYS A 30 -5.23 -16.16 -15.35
CA LYS A 30 -5.36 -14.68 -15.32
C LYS A 30 -4.08 -13.93 -14.92
N MET A 31 -2.95 -14.59 -14.74
CA MET A 31 -1.70 -13.91 -14.36
C MET A 31 -0.94 -13.40 -15.60
N PRO A 32 -0.49 -12.12 -15.61
CA PRO A 32 0.49 -11.66 -16.58
C PRO A 32 1.71 -12.59 -16.60
N ARG A 33 2.16 -13.06 -17.78
CA ARG A 33 3.33 -13.96 -17.84
C ARG A 33 4.63 -13.33 -17.28
N VAL A 34 4.71 -12.02 -17.04
CA VAL A 34 5.86 -11.42 -16.31
C VAL A 34 5.88 -11.95 -14.88
N ASP A 35 4.72 -12.03 -14.24
CA ASP A 35 4.58 -12.56 -12.88
C ASP A 35 4.88 -14.06 -12.86
N VAL A 36 4.49 -14.77 -13.93
CA VAL A 36 4.85 -16.18 -14.12
C VAL A 36 6.38 -16.34 -14.23
N LEU A 37 7.06 -15.52 -15.04
CA LEU A 37 8.52 -15.50 -15.16
C LEU A 37 9.19 -15.25 -13.81
N LEU A 38 8.71 -14.24 -13.07
CA LEU A 38 9.21 -13.90 -11.74
C LEU A 38 9.00 -15.05 -10.74
N GLN A 39 7.82 -15.67 -10.72
CA GLN A 39 7.53 -16.80 -9.84
C GLN A 39 8.41 -18.01 -10.14
N ILE A 40 8.65 -18.32 -11.42
CA ILE A 40 9.54 -19.42 -11.81
C ILE A 40 10.98 -19.12 -11.39
N LEU A 41 11.45 -17.89 -11.63
CA LEU A 41 12.77 -17.45 -11.18
C LEU A 41 12.91 -17.56 -9.66
N GLU A 42 11.95 -17.03 -8.88
CA GLU A 42 11.92 -17.14 -7.42
C GLU A 42 11.95 -18.60 -6.96
N LYS A 43 11.10 -19.45 -7.54
CA LYS A 43 11.03 -20.88 -7.24
C LYS A 43 12.38 -21.55 -7.48
N ARG A 44 13.03 -21.25 -8.62
CA ARG A 44 14.33 -21.85 -8.96
C ARG A 44 15.43 -21.37 -8.02
N ILE A 45 15.48 -20.07 -7.73
CA ILE A 45 16.50 -19.54 -6.83
C ILE A 45 16.33 -20.13 -5.42
N ARG A 46 15.10 -20.29 -4.92
CA ARG A 46 14.83 -20.96 -3.64
C ARG A 46 15.28 -22.44 -3.66
N ALA A 47 15.07 -23.15 -4.77
CA ALA A 47 15.52 -24.54 -4.91
C ALA A 47 17.06 -24.65 -4.86
N LEU A 48 17.78 -23.72 -5.49
CA LEU A 48 19.24 -23.66 -5.42
C LEU A 48 19.73 -23.38 -3.99
N GLN A 49 19.10 -22.42 -3.29
CA GLN A 49 19.43 -22.12 -1.89
C GLN A 49 19.23 -23.35 -0.98
N GLN A 50 18.16 -24.13 -1.17
CA GLN A 50 17.89 -25.32 -0.37
C GLN A 50 18.93 -26.43 -0.57
N ARG A 51 19.47 -26.57 -1.79
CA ARG A 51 20.55 -27.52 -2.08
C ARG A 51 21.86 -27.12 -1.40
N HIS A 52 22.15 -25.82 -1.32
CA HIS A 52 23.31 -25.31 -0.59
C HIS A 52 23.30 -25.59 0.91
N THR A 53 22.12 -25.66 1.54
CA THR A 53 21.99 -25.93 2.98
C THR A 53 22.11 -27.41 3.35
N GLN A 54 22.01 -28.31 2.37
CA GLN A 54 22.05 -29.76 2.55
C GLN A 54 23.37 -30.34 2.00
N ASP A 55 24.42 -30.33 2.81
CA ASP A 55 25.66 -31.14 2.71
C ASP A 55 26.59 -31.06 1.45
N GLU A 56 26.32 -30.25 0.42
CA GLU A 56 27.22 -30.08 -0.76
C GLU A 56 27.97 -28.72 -0.82
N ALA A 57 28.26 -28.12 0.33
CA ALA A 57 28.88 -26.78 0.39
C ALA A 57 30.30 -26.67 -0.22
N GLU A 58 31.02 -27.78 -0.39
CA GLU A 58 32.41 -27.76 -0.87
C GLU A 58 32.56 -27.76 -2.41
N GLN A 59 31.47 -27.96 -3.17
CA GLN A 59 31.51 -28.00 -4.65
C GLN A 59 30.45 -27.16 -5.35
N SER A 60 29.68 -26.33 -4.64
CA SER A 60 28.61 -25.59 -5.30
C SER A 60 29.16 -24.59 -6.32
N GLU A 61 28.55 -24.59 -7.51
CA GLU A 61 28.86 -23.64 -8.57
C GLU A 61 28.53 -22.23 -8.09
N GLN A 62 29.50 -21.32 -8.15
CA GLN A 62 29.28 -19.93 -7.78
C GLN A 62 28.64 -19.21 -8.97
N ILE A 63 27.34 -18.99 -8.89
CA ILE A 63 26.56 -18.34 -9.95
C ILE A 63 26.32 -16.88 -9.58
N GLU A 64 26.77 -15.98 -10.45
CA GLU A 64 26.44 -14.57 -10.40
C GLU A 64 25.48 -14.21 -11.53
N VAL A 65 24.58 -13.27 -11.26
CA VAL A 65 23.54 -12.85 -12.19
C VAL A 65 23.50 -11.33 -12.31
N PHE A 66 23.24 -10.85 -13.52
CA PHE A 66 22.70 -9.51 -13.74
C PHE A 66 21.42 -9.60 -14.58
N CYS A 67 20.52 -8.64 -14.38
CA CYS A 67 19.24 -8.63 -15.06
C CYS A 67 18.97 -7.24 -15.65
N LEU A 68 18.75 -7.19 -16.96
CA LEU A 68 18.45 -5.99 -17.72
C LEU A 68 17.01 -6.05 -18.20
N GLY A 69 16.26 -4.99 -18.01
CA GLY A 69 14.96 -4.80 -18.64
C GLY A 69 15.06 -3.74 -19.73
N MET A 70 14.44 -3.97 -20.87
CA MET A 70 14.36 -3.00 -21.98
C MET A 70 12.91 -2.72 -22.34
N GLY A 71 12.64 -1.52 -22.87
CA GLY A 71 11.27 -1.11 -23.21
C GLY A 71 10.61 -0.25 -22.15
N PHE A 72 11.41 0.39 -21.30
CA PHE A 72 10.93 1.42 -20.40
C PHE A 72 10.80 2.77 -21.11
N LYS A 73 9.79 3.54 -20.71
CA LYS A 73 9.59 4.95 -21.09
C LYS A 73 9.67 5.85 -19.87
N THR A 74 10.31 7.00 -20.03
CA THR A 74 10.46 8.01 -18.98
C THR A 74 10.37 9.41 -19.58
N ILE A 75 10.26 10.41 -18.73
CA ILE A 75 10.23 11.81 -19.14
C ILE A 75 11.61 12.41 -18.84
N MET A 76 12.27 12.98 -19.86
CA MET A 76 13.52 13.72 -19.69
C MET A 76 13.31 15.20 -20.02
N HIS A 77 13.90 16.08 -19.21
CA HIS A 77 13.98 17.50 -19.52
C HIS A 77 15.26 17.77 -20.29
N THR A 78 15.13 18.23 -21.54
CA THR A 78 16.24 18.59 -22.42
C THR A 78 16.17 20.07 -22.75
N ASN A 79 17.29 20.78 -22.67
CA ASN A 79 17.39 22.12 -23.25
C ASN A 79 17.74 21.98 -24.74
N GLU A 80 16.95 22.54 -25.64
CA GLU A 80 17.12 22.41 -27.11
C GLU A 80 18.48 22.91 -27.66
N HIS A 81 19.31 23.55 -26.84
CA HIS A 81 20.52 24.25 -27.30
C HIS A 81 21.84 23.66 -26.81
N ASP A 82 21.86 22.49 -26.16
CA ASP A 82 23.12 22.00 -25.60
C ASP A 82 23.38 20.51 -25.83
N VAL A 83 24.09 20.23 -26.94
CA VAL A 83 24.71 18.93 -27.24
C VAL A 83 26.18 18.90 -26.79
N SER A 84 26.65 19.93 -26.05
CA SER A 84 28.03 19.97 -25.59
C SER A 84 28.17 19.16 -24.28
N PHE A 85 28.65 17.92 -24.43
CA PHE A 85 28.85 16.90 -23.38
C PHE A 85 29.74 17.31 -22.17
N GLN A 86 30.15 18.57 -22.01
CA GLN A 86 31.23 18.95 -21.08
C GLN A 86 30.97 20.19 -20.20
N ARG A 87 29.78 20.79 -20.20
CA ARG A 87 29.47 21.86 -19.23
C ARG A 87 28.09 21.66 -18.60
N GLU A 88 28.08 21.40 -17.29
CA GLU A 88 26.88 21.45 -16.47
C GLU A 88 26.32 22.87 -16.48
N HIS A 89 25.20 23.08 -17.17
CA HIS A 89 24.38 24.28 -17.02
C HIS A 89 23.09 23.88 -16.31
N GLY A 90 22.68 24.67 -15.32
CA GLY A 90 21.42 24.46 -14.60
C GLY A 90 20.22 24.47 -15.56
N MET A 91 19.11 23.85 -15.16
CA MET A 91 17.87 23.86 -15.94
C MET A 91 17.43 25.30 -16.21
N GLY A 92 17.60 25.75 -17.45
CA GLY A 92 17.16 27.07 -17.89
C GLY A 92 15.63 27.15 -18.00
N PRO A 93 15.06 28.35 -18.13
CA PRO A 93 13.62 28.55 -18.30
C PRO A 93 13.01 27.92 -19.57
N ASN A 94 13.84 27.39 -20.47
CA ASN A 94 13.45 26.81 -21.75
C ASN A 94 13.65 25.28 -21.82
N ALA A 95 13.63 24.59 -20.67
CA ALA A 95 13.73 23.13 -20.65
C ALA A 95 12.48 22.50 -21.29
N GLU A 96 12.67 21.80 -22.40
CA GLU A 96 11.61 21.02 -23.03
C GLU A 96 11.51 19.64 -22.39
N THR A 97 10.29 19.24 -22.07
CA THR A 97 9.99 17.91 -21.56
C THR A 97 9.79 16.95 -22.74
N LYS A 98 10.73 16.01 -22.95
CA LYS A 98 10.67 14.97 -24.00
C LYS A 98 10.47 13.60 -23.39
N GLU A 99 9.53 12.83 -23.94
CA GLU A 99 9.34 11.43 -23.57
C GLU A 99 10.43 10.58 -24.26
N VAL A 100 11.15 9.80 -23.46
CA VAL A 100 12.18 8.86 -23.92
C VAL A 100 11.61 7.47 -23.84
N HIS A 101 11.46 6.81 -24.99
CA HIS A 101 10.82 5.49 -25.09
C HIS A 101 11.81 4.33 -25.19
N HIS A 102 13.11 4.57 -24.99
CA HIS A 102 14.17 3.62 -25.36
C HIS A 102 15.15 3.36 -24.20
N LEU A 103 14.65 3.24 -22.98
CA LEU A 103 15.50 3.07 -21.80
C LEU A 103 15.73 1.59 -21.47
N VAL A 104 16.98 1.28 -21.11
CA VAL A 104 17.42 -0.03 -20.59
C VAL A 104 17.77 0.14 -19.12
N CYS A 105 17.06 -0.58 -18.26
CA CYS A 105 17.14 -0.50 -16.81
C CYS A 105 17.84 -1.75 -16.26
N ASP A 106 18.70 -1.60 -15.25
CA ASP A 106 19.16 -2.74 -14.46
C ASP A 106 18.07 -3.10 -13.42
N LEU A 107 17.47 -4.27 -13.57
CA LEU A 107 16.32 -4.68 -12.76
C LEU A 107 16.74 -5.02 -11.32
N LEU A 108 17.98 -5.44 -11.10
CA LEU A 108 18.50 -5.67 -9.75
C LEU A 108 18.76 -4.34 -9.05
N ALA A 109 19.30 -3.35 -9.76
CA ALA A 109 19.44 -1.99 -9.22
C ALA A 109 18.07 -1.36 -8.92
N LEU A 110 17.09 -1.57 -9.78
CA LEU A 110 15.73 -1.06 -9.57
C LEU A 110 15.10 -1.67 -8.33
N ALA A 111 15.25 -2.98 -8.12
CA ALA A 111 14.81 -3.68 -6.92
C ALA A 111 15.44 -3.15 -5.62
N GLU A 112 16.68 -2.66 -5.67
CA GLU A 112 17.34 -2.03 -4.51
C GLU A 112 16.84 -0.60 -4.24
N ILE A 113 16.42 0.12 -5.28
CA ILE A 113 15.99 1.53 -5.17
C ILE A 113 14.52 1.63 -4.81
N VAL A 114 13.67 0.79 -5.41
CA VAL A 114 12.22 0.82 -5.21
C VAL A 114 11.89 0.16 -3.87
N PRO A 115 11.23 0.88 -2.95
CA PRO A 115 10.81 0.30 -1.68
C PRO A 115 9.93 -0.93 -1.87
N GLN A 116 10.27 -2.01 -1.17
CA GLN A 116 9.45 -3.21 -1.13
C GLN A 116 8.15 -2.95 -0.37
N LYS A 117 7.10 -3.69 -0.73
CA LYS A 117 5.78 -3.53 -0.12
C LYS A 117 5.83 -3.81 1.39
N GLU A 118 6.52 -4.89 1.78
CA GLU A 118 6.68 -5.28 3.18
C GLU A 118 7.40 -4.18 3.98
N THR A 119 8.47 -3.61 3.43
CA THR A 119 9.22 -2.50 4.02
C THR A 119 8.34 -1.26 4.18
N LEU A 120 7.49 -0.94 3.20
CA LEU A 120 6.55 0.18 3.28
C LEU A 120 5.47 -0.06 4.32
N GLU A 121 4.91 -1.27 4.38
CA GLU A 121 3.90 -1.65 5.38
C GLU A 121 4.47 -1.58 6.80
N GLU A 122 5.69 -2.07 7.01
CA GLU A 122 6.39 -1.97 8.28
C GLU A 122 6.66 -0.50 8.66
N LEU A 123 7.20 0.29 7.73
CA LEU A 123 7.44 1.72 7.93
C LEU A 123 6.16 2.47 8.30
N LEU A 124 5.06 2.22 7.58
CA LEU A 124 3.75 2.81 7.84
C LEU A 124 3.21 2.42 9.23
N ALA A 125 3.37 1.16 9.62
CA ALA A 125 2.97 0.68 10.93
C ALA A 125 3.76 1.37 12.05
N GLN A 126 5.09 1.48 11.91
CA GLN A 126 5.94 2.16 12.89
C GLN A 126 5.69 3.66 12.95
N LEU A 127 5.48 4.34 11.80
CA LEU A 127 5.10 5.75 11.75
C LEU A 127 3.76 6.00 12.42
N ASN A 128 2.76 5.15 12.15
CA ASN A 128 1.46 5.24 12.81
C ASN A 128 1.58 5.02 14.32
N GLN A 129 2.39 4.05 14.76
CA GLN A 129 2.63 3.83 16.19
C GLN A 129 3.31 5.03 16.86
N LYS A 130 4.33 5.63 16.20
CA LYS A 130 5.00 6.84 16.71
C LYS A 130 4.07 8.04 16.73
N TRP A 131 3.27 8.25 15.69
CA TRP A 131 2.27 9.30 15.69
C TRP A 131 1.26 9.11 16.82
N GLN A 132 0.74 7.90 16.98
CA GLN A 132 -0.21 7.58 18.06
C GLN A 132 0.40 7.81 19.44
N SER A 133 1.67 7.47 19.66
CA SER A 133 2.33 7.71 20.95
C SER A 133 2.47 9.20 21.26
N LEU A 134 2.85 10.02 20.26
CA LEU A 134 2.96 11.48 20.39
C LEU A 134 1.58 12.12 20.61
N ALA A 135 0.60 11.77 19.79
CA ALA A 135 -0.75 12.34 19.84
C ALA A 135 -1.55 11.85 21.06
N LYS A 136 -1.17 10.73 21.69
CA LYS A 136 -1.90 10.13 22.82
C LYS A 136 -2.18 11.13 23.93
N HIS A 137 -1.17 11.90 24.35
CA HIS A 137 -1.32 12.87 25.44
C HIS A 137 -2.28 14.02 25.11
N ILE A 138 -2.43 14.35 23.83
CA ILE A 138 -3.31 15.41 23.34
C ILE A 138 -4.73 14.85 23.25
N LEU A 139 -4.91 13.70 22.59
CA LEU A 139 -6.21 13.07 22.36
C LEU A 139 -6.84 12.53 23.65
N ASP A 140 -6.05 12.01 24.60
CA ASP A 140 -6.58 11.48 25.86
C ASP A 140 -7.19 12.57 26.74
N ARG A 141 -6.83 13.87 26.55
CA ARG A 141 -7.51 14.99 27.24
C ARG A 141 -8.98 15.14 26.85
N SER A 142 -9.37 14.61 25.70
CA SER A 142 -10.75 14.68 25.20
C SER A 142 -11.63 13.52 25.66
N VAL A 143 -11.04 12.42 26.16
CA VAL A 143 -11.75 11.18 26.49
C VAL A 143 -12.31 11.23 27.91
N ILE A 144 -13.56 10.82 28.05
CA ILE A 144 -14.25 10.73 29.34
C ILE A 144 -14.45 9.26 29.68
N ALA A 145 -13.63 8.73 30.60
CA ALA A 145 -13.67 7.32 31.00
C ALA A 145 -14.95 6.94 31.78
N ASP A 146 -15.50 7.87 32.56
CA ASP A 146 -16.62 7.64 33.48
C ASP A 146 -17.89 7.09 32.81
N ASP A 147 -18.70 6.35 33.57
CA ASP A 147 -20.04 5.92 33.15
C ASP A 147 -21.03 7.10 33.15
N VAL A 148 -20.88 8.00 32.17
CA VAL A 148 -21.73 9.18 31.98
C VAL A 148 -23.19 8.81 31.73
N ARG A 149 -23.46 7.65 31.12
CA ARG A 149 -24.83 7.16 30.89
C ARG A 149 -25.48 6.82 32.22
N GLY A 150 -24.81 6.02 33.04
CA GLY A 150 -25.29 5.66 34.37
C GLY A 150 -25.48 6.90 35.25
N HIS A 151 -24.50 7.81 35.26
CA HIS A 151 -24.57 9.05 36.05
C HIS A 151 -25.73 9.95 35.65
N LEU A 152 -25.90 10.26 34.35
CA LEU A 152 -26.99 11.11 33.88
C LEU A 152 -28.36 10.46 34.13
N THR A 153 -28.47 9.15 33.86
CA THR A 153 -29.71 8.40 34.12
C THR A 153 -30.06 8.42 35.60
N HIS A 154 -29.12 8.08 36.48
CA HIS A 154 -29.31 8.08 37.92
C HIS A 154 -29.69 9.45 38.44
N TYR A 155 -28.97 10.50 38.02
CA TYR A 155 -29.24 11.87 38.42
C TYR A 155 -30.67 12.30 38.04
N LEU A 156 -31.08 12.06 36.79
CA LEU A 156 -32.42 12.40 36.32
C LEU A 156 -33.51 11.59 37.05
N GLN A 157 -33.32 10.28 37.22
CA GLN A 157 -34.26 9.41 37.95
C GLN A 157 -34.44 9.89 39.38
N HIS A 158 -33.33 10.07 40.10
CA HIS A 158 -33.32 10.49 41.50
C HIS A 158 -34.00 11.85 41.70
N ASP A 159 -33.63 12.85 40.90
CA ASP A 159 -34.13 14.22 41.10
C ASP A 159 -35.56 14.42 40.60
N LEU A 160 -35.96 13.78 39.50
CA LEU A 160 -37.37 13.75 39.07
C LEU A 160 -38.24 13.13 40.17
N TYR A 161 -37.85 11.95 40.69
CA TYR A 161 -38.57 11.24 41.73
C TYR A 161 -38.65 12.05 43.03
N ARG A 162 -37.49 12.47 43.56
CA ARG A 162 -37.38 13.15 44.86
C ARG A 162 -38.19 14.44 44.88
N THR A 163 -38.09 15.26 43.84
CA THR A 163 -38.77 16.56 43.80
C THR A 163 -40.27 16.44 43.54
N ALA A 164 -40.70 15.49 42.69
CA ALA A 164 -42.12 15.19 42.49
C ALA A 164 -42.76 14.64 43.78
N LYS A 165 -42.10 13.70 44.48
CA LYS A 165 -42.55 13.16 45.76
C LYS A 165 -42.67 14.22 46.84
N ALA A 166 -41.65 15.07 46.99
CA ALA A 166 -41.69 16.19 47.94
C ALA A 166 -42.85 17.15 47.66
N ARG A 167 -43.15 17.42 46.39
CA ARG A 167 -44.29 18.27 45.99
C ARG A 167 -45.63 17.59 46.29
N LEU A 168 -45.76 16.29 46.03
CA LEU A 168 -46.95 15.50 46.36
C LEU A 168 -47.21 15.56 47.87
N GLN A 169 -46.19 15.31 48.69
CA GLN A 169 -46.29 15.39 50.16
C GLN A 169 -46.68 16.79 50.65
N LYS A 170 -46.09 17.86 50.10
CA LYS A 170 -46.48 19.24 50.42
C LYS A 170 -47.95 19.52 50.07
N ARG A 171 -48.41 19.07 48.90
CA ARG A 171 -49.82 19.21 48.47
C ARG A 171 -50.77 18.46 49.40
N LEU A 172 -50.40 17.24 49.82
CA LEU A 172 -51.19 16.44 50.76
C LEU A 172 -51.26 17.10 52.13
N ARG A 173 -50.13 17.54 52.69
CA ARG A 173 -50.10 18.27 53.97
C ARG A 173 -50.95 19.53 53.92
N TYR A 174 -50.87 20.30 52.84
CA TYR A 174 -51.70 21.50 52.66
C TYR A 174 -53.20 21.16 52.60
N ARG A 175 -53.59 20.12 51.85
CA ARG A 175 -54.99 19.66 51.80
C ARG A 175 -55.49 19.17 53.15
N LEU A 176 -54.67 18.41 53.88
CA LEU A 176 -54.99 17.88 55.21
C LEU A 176 -55.10 18.98 56.27
N ALA A 177 -54.21 19.98 56.23
CA ALA A 177 -54.27 21.15 57.11
C ALA A 177 -55.55 21.97 56.86
N ARG A 178 -55.96 22.10 55.59
CA ARG A 178 -57.21 22.79 55.22
C ARG A 178 -58.47 22.02 55.63
N SER A 179 -58.39 20.70 55.84
CA SER A 179 -59.51 19.84 56.24
C SER A 179 -59.62 19.60 57.76
N GLN A 180 -58.85 20.32 58.59
CA GLN A 180 -58.81 20.12 60.06
C GLN A 180 -60.11 20.44 60.83
N SER A 181 -61.23 20.76 60.16
CA SER A 181 -62.52 20.98 60.81
C SER A 181 -63.39 19.73 61.00
N ALA A 182 -63.02 18.54 60.50
CA ALA A 182 -63.77 17.31 60.78
C ALA A 182 -62.89 16.05 60.76
N ARG A 183 -63.11 15.13 61.70
CA ARG A 183 -62.51 13.78 61.68
C ARG A 183 -62.84 13.13 60.34
N LEU A 184 -61.83 12.94 59.49
CA LEU A 184 -61.99 12.31 58.19
C LEU A 184 -62.56 10.89 58.36
N PRO A 185 -63.72 10.56 57.76
CA PRO A 185 -64.26 9.22 57.75
C PRO A 185 -63.24 8.18 57.26
N ASN A 186 -63.22 6.98 57.85
CA ASN A 186 -62.30 5.88 57.49
C ASN A 186 -62.31 5.54 55.98
N MET A 187 -63.44 5.72 55.30
CA MET A 187 -63.57 5.55 53.85
C MET A 187 -62.72 6.55 53.05
N LEU A 188 -62.69 7.82 53.47
CA LEU A 188 -61.88 8.87 52.83
C LEU A 188 -60.39 8.68 53.10
N ALA A 189 -60.02 8.16 54.28
CA ALA A 189 -58.64 7.80 54.58
C ALA A 189 -58.13 6.68 53.68
N LYS A 190 -58.91 5.61 53.47
CA LYS A 190 -58.58 4.52 52.53
C LYS A 190 -58.49 5.01 51.08
N TYR A 191 -59.39 5.90 50.66
CA TYR A 191 -59.35 6.50 49.32
C TYR A 191 -58.10 7.36 49.12
N LEU A 192 -57.75 8.20 50.11
CA LEU A 192 -56.52 9.00 50.09
C LEU A 192 -55.27 8.12 50.04
N GLN A 193 -55.22 7.04 50.82
CA GLN A 193 -54.08 6.10 50.78
C GLN A 193 -53.91 5.45 49.41
N ARG A 194 -55.00 5.00 48.77
CA ARG A 194 -54.96 4.46 47.40
C ARG A 194 -54.50 5.52 46.40
N TYR A 195 -55.08 6.72 46.45
CA TYR A 195 -54.69 7.83 45.60
C TYR A 195 -53.20 8.18 45.75
N VAL A 196 -52.68 8.23 46.98
CA VAL A 196 -51.25 8.51 47.21
C VAL A 196 -50.38 7.40 46.63
N LYS A 197 -50.73 6.14 46.87
CA LYS A 197 -50.00 4.99 46.31
C LYS A 197 -49.99 5.02 44.78
N ASP A 198 -51.14 5.29 44.14
CA ASP A 198 -51.25 5.38 42.68
C ASP A 198 -50.43 6.56 42.12
N GLN A 199 -50.41 7.70 42.82
CA GLN A 199 -49.58 8.85 42.43
C GLN A 199 -48.08 8.57 42.63
N GLU A 200 -47.67 7.90 43.71
CA GLU A 200 -46.27 7.52 43.93
C GLU A 200 -45.79 6.52 42.88
N GLN A 201 -46.62 5.53 42.52
CA GLN A 201 -46.32 4.60 41.43
C GLN A 201 -46.19 5.35 40.10
N LYS A 202 -47.15 6.23 39.77
CA LYS A 202 -47.09 7.05 38.56
C LYS A 202 -45.85 7.94 38.51
N ILE A 203 -45.46 8.56 39.63
CA ILE A 203 -44.24 9.37 39.74
C ILE A 203 -43.02 8.50 39.46
N THR A 204 -42.94 7.31 40.08
CA THR A 204 -41.84 6.36 39.88
C THR A 204 -41.74 5.97 38.42
N ASP A 205 -42.79 5.37 37.84
CA ASP A 205 -42.80 4.89 36.46
C ASP A 205 -42.48 6.00 35.46
N THR A 206 -43.07 7.19 35.65
CA THR A 206 -42.82 8.32 34.75
C THR A 206 -41.39 8.85 34.89
N SER A 207 -40.85 8.93 36.12
CA SER A 207 -39.47 9.40 36.34
C SER A 207 -38.43 8.47 35.74
N PHE A 208 -38.59 7.15 35.92
CA PHE A 208 -37.69 6.14 35.38
C PHE A 208 -37.75 6.11 33.85
N LYS A 209 -38.95 5.97 33.28
CA LYS A 209 -39.15 5.91 31.84
C LYS A 209 -38.73 7.20 31.14
N ALA A 210 -38.99 8.37 31.72
CA ALA A 210 -38.59 9.65 31.13
C ALA A 210 -37.07 9.86 31.17
N ALA A 211 -36.41 9.47 32.25
CA ALA A 211 -34.96 9.56 32.36
C ALA A 211 -34.26 8.62 31.36
N GLU A 212 -34.66 7.35 31.31
CA GLU A 212 -34.11 6.37 30.35
C GLU A 212 -34.32 6.84 28.91
N LYS A 213 -35.55 7.20 28.56
CA LYS A 213 -35.88 7.68 27.21
C LYS A 213 -35.06 8.92 26.84
N PHE A 214 -34.94 9.89 27.75
CA PHE A 214 -34.16 11.10 27.48
C PHE A 214 -32.70 10.78 27.19
N VAL A 215 -32.08 9.91 27.99
CA VAL A 215 -30.68 9.51 27.82
C VAL A 215 -30.49 8.72 26.52
N GLU A 216 -31.39 7.79 26.20
CA GLU A 216 -31.37 7.04 24.95
C GLU A 216 -31.52 7.95 23.73
N ASP A 217 -32.47 8.88 23.77
CA ASP A 217 -32.71 9.85 22.69
C ASP A 217 -31.49 10.76 22.50
N ILE A 218 -30.84 11.22 23.58
CA ILE A 218 -29.58 11.99 23.53
C ILE A 218 -28.46 11.18 22.88
N ILE A 219 -28.24 9.92 23.31
CA ILE A 219 -27.18 9.07 22.77
C ILE A 219 -27.42 8.82 21.29
N LYS A 220 -28.64 8.47 20.90
CA LYS A 220 -29.02 8.21 19.51
C LYS A 220 -28.85 9.44 18.62
N SER A 221 -29.30 10.60 19.08
CA SER A 221 -29.11 11.87 18.37
C SER A 221 -27.64 12.25 18.28
N THR A 222 -26.85 12.03 19.34
CA THR A 222 -25.40 12.26 19.33
C THR A 222 -24.73 11.39 18.28
N GLN A 223 -24.97 10.08 18.31
CA GLN A 223 -24.39 9.17 17.33
C GLN A 223 -24.75 9.57 15.89
N LYS A 224 -26.02 9.87 15.64
CA LYS A 224 -26.48 10.32 14.33
C LYS A 224 -25.80 11.63 13.90
N THR A 225 -25.83 12.67 14.71
CA THR A 225 -25.26 13.99 14.37
C THR A 225 -23.77 13.89 14.08
N PHE A 226 -23.00 13.15 14.89
CA PHE A 226 -21.56 13.01 14.66
C PHE A 226 -21.24 12.11 13.46
N GLN A 227 -22.07 11.11 13.15
CA GLN A 227 -21.95 10.31 11.93
C GLN A 227 -22.28 11.12 10.67
N ASP A 228 -23.36 11.91 10.69
CA ASP A 228 -23.76 12.77 9.57
C ASP A 228 -22.68 13.81 9.24
N LYS A 229 -21.92 14.25 10.26
CA LYS A 229 -20.82 15.22 10.15
C LYS A 229 -19.44 14.59 9.89
N ARG A 230 -19.37 13.28 9.66
CA ARG A 230 -18.10 12.56 9.47
C ARG A 230 -17.24 13.14 8.35
N ALA A 231 -17.83 13.48 7.20
CA ALA A 231 -17.10 14.03 6.07
C ALA A 231 -16.42 15.38 6.38
N GLU A 232 -17.13 16.26 7.11
CA GLU A 232 -16.59 17.57 7.54
C GLU A 232 -15.40 17.40 8.48
N TYR A 233 -15.43 16.41 9.38
CA TYR A 233 -14.29 16.10 10.25
C TYR A 233 -13.09 15.56 9.47
N ILE A 234 -13.33 14.72 8.45
CA ILE A 234 -12.26 14.19 7.58
C ILE A 234 -11.58 15.35 6.84
N GLU A 235 -12.37 16.24 6.22
CA GLU A 235 -11.85 17.40 5.49
C GLU A 235 -11.02 18.33 6.38
N LEU A 236 -11.49 18.56 7.61
CA LEU A 236 -10.77 19.35 8.61
C LEU A 236 -9.40 18.73 8.92
N ILE A 237 -9.35 17.44 9.24
CA ILE A 237 -8.11 16.72 9.54
C ILE A 237 -7.17 16.75 8.31
N HIS A 238 -7.71 16.49 7.11
CA HIS A 238 -6.98 16.53 5.85
C HIS A 238 -6.29 17.87 5.62
N SER A 239 -7.05 18.97 5.72
CA SER A 239 -6.55 20.33 5.48
C SER A 239 -5.38 20.74 6.37
N LYS A 240 -5.25 20.13 7.56
CA LYS A 240 -4.15 20.40 8.50
C LYS A 240 -2.92 19.54 8.23
N LEU A 241 -3.12 18.30 7.78
CA LEU A 241 -2.04 17.34 7.66
C LEU A 241 -1.46 17.23 6.26
N GLU A 242 -2.22 17.55 5.22
CA GLU A 242 -1.83 17.32 3.83
C GLU A 242 -0.43 17.83 3.48
N GLY A 243 -0.12 19.10 3.79
CA GLY A 243 1.19 19.69 3.50
C GLY A 243 2.34 19.06 4.29
N PHE A 244 2.09 18.69 5.55
CA PHE A 244 3.07 18.00 6.39
C PHE A 244 3.33 16.59 5.89
N VAL A 245 2.27 15.80 5.67
CA VAL A 245 2.35 14.42 5.19
C VAL A 245 3.05 14.40 3.83
N HIS A 246 2.67 15.28 2.88
CA HIS A 246 3.31 15.38 1.58
C HIS A 246 4.82 15.62 1.66
N THR A 247 5.24 16.61 2.45
CA THR A 247 6.66 16.96 2.58
C THR A 247 7.44 15.85 3.27
N PHE A 248 6.85 15.27 4.33
CA PHE A 248 7.46 14.21 5.10
C PHE A 248 7.62 12.91 4.29
N THR A 249 6.56 12.43 3.63
CA THR A 249 6.63 11.21 2.82
C THR A 249 7.65 11.36 1.68
N SER A 250 7.78 12.55 1.10
CA SER A 250 8.76 12.82 0.03
C SER A 250 10.18 12.68 0.55
N SER A 251 10.47 13.28 1.70
CA SER A 251 11.77 13.16 2.37
C SER A 251 12.07 11.72 2.78
N ILE A 252 11.08 11.01 3.32
CA ILE A 252 11.23 9.62 3.77
C ILE A 252 11.51 8.69 2.59
N LEU A 253 10.77 8.79 1.49
CA LEU A 253 11.00 7.98 0.30
C LEU A 253 12.39 8.25 -0.31
N GLN A 254 12.84 9.50 -0.30
CA GLN A 254 14.19 9.85 -0.72
C GLN A 254 15.24 9.16 0.17
N LYS A 255 15.13 9.28 1.49
CA LYS A 255 16.04 8.61 2.43
C LYS A 255 15.99 7.09 2.31
N LEU A 256 14.80 6.52 2.12
CA LEU A 256 14.64 5.08 1.92
C LEU A 256 15.40 4.61 0.66
N SER A 257 15.32 5.36 -0.45
CA SER A 257 16.09 5.08 -1.66
C SER A 257 17.62 5.24 -1.50
N LEU A 258 18.06 5.95 -0.45
CA LEU A 258 19.47 6.11 -0.07
C LEU A 258 19.94 5.03 0.93
N GLY A 259 19.07 4.08 1.31
CA GLY A 259 19.42 2.95 2.17
C GLY A 259 19.34 3.23 3.67
N PHE A 260 18.61 4.27 4.10
CA PHE A 260 18.36 4.50 5.53
C PHE A 260 17.46 3.41 6.11
N SER A 261 17.74 2.99 7.35
CA SER A 261 16.94 1.99 8.06
C SER A 261 15.57 2.54 8.47
N ILE A 262 14.57 1.65 8.62
CA ILE A 262 13.21 2.04 9.04
C ILE A 262 13.24 2.81 10.37
N SER A 263 14.06 2.39 11.33
CA SER A 263 14.22 3.10 12.61
C SER A 263 14.71 4.54 12.43
N GLU A 264 15.73 4.76 11.59
CA GLU A 264 16.25 6.11 11.32
C GLU A 264 15.21 6.99 10.63
N LEU A 265 14.40 6.41 9.73
CA LEU A 265 13.34 7.12 9.04
C LEU A 265 12.24 7.56 10.00
N VAL A 266 11.78 6.65 10.86
CA VAL A 266 10.76 6.93 11.89
C VAL A 266 11.26 7.99 12.88
N ASP A 267 12.55 7.99 13.19
CA ASP A 267 13.19 8.99 14.05
C ASP A 267 13.25 10.39 13.43
N THR A 268 13.10 10.52 12.11
CA THR A 268 13.07 11.82 11.45
C THR A 268 11.70 12.51 11.45
N LEU A 269 10.67 11.87 12.03
CA LEU A 269 9.39 12.52 12.28
C LEU A 269 9.59 13.65 13.29
N ASP A 270 9.39 14.90 12.84
CA ASP A 270 9.46 16.09 13.67
C ASP A 270 8.35 16.07 14.73
N GLU A 271 8.74 15.74 15.97
CA GLU A 271 7.83 15.61 17.10
C GLU A 271 7.17 16.94 17.47
N GLU A 272 7.88 18.06 17.34
CA GLU A 272 7.34 19.38 17.68
C GLU A 272 6.23 19.76 16.70
N THR A 273 6.50 19.61 15.40
CA THR A 273 5.51 19.84 14.36
C THR A 273 4.32 18.87 14.48
N ALA A 274 4.56 17.59 14.74
CA ALA A 274 3.50 16.60 14.92
C ALA A 274 2.58 16.94 16.11
N LEU A 275 3.15 17.32 17.26
CA LEU A 275 2.40 17.74 18.44
C LEU A 275 1.61 19.03 18.19
N LEU A 276 2.20 20.01 17.49
CA LEU A 276 1.53 21.24 17.10
C LEU A 276 0.30 20.95 16.23
N LEU A 277 0.45 20.11 15.20
CA LEU A 277 -0.63 19.71 14.30
C LEU A 277 -1.73 18.94 15.04
N ALA A 278 -1.36 17.99 15.90
CA ALA A 278 -2.32 17.26 16.73
C ALA A 278 -3.12 18.21 17.65
N SER A 279 -2.46 19.22 18.23
CA SER A 279 -3.12 20.24 19.06
C SER A 279 -4.07 21.13 18.25
N GLN A 280 -3.70 21.50 17.01
CA GLN A 280 -4.55 22.30 16.13
C GLN A 280 -5.80 21.51 15.71
N ILE A 281 -5.64 20.24 15.32
CA ILE A 281 -6.74 19.34 14.98
C ILE A 281 -7.69 19.19 16.17
N GLN A 282 -7.16 18.93 17.37
CA GLN A 282 -7.98 18.82 18.58
C GLN A 282 -8.77 20.11 18.85
N ALA A 283 -8.11 21.27 18.76
CA ALA A 283 -8.74 22.56 19.05
C ALA A 283 -9.91 22.86 18.11
N GLU A 284 -9.73 22.61 16.81
CA GLU A 284 -10.78 22.84 15.82
C GLU A 284 -11.93 21.83 15.93
N LEU A 285 -11.61 20.54 16.15
CA LEU A 285 -12.63 19.53 16.42
C LEU A 285 -13.40 19.84 17.71
N GLU A 286 -12.74 20.38 18.74
CA GLU A 286 -13.43 20.77 19.97
C GLU A 286 -14.41 21.93 19.76
N ILE A 287 -14.11 22.86 18.83
CA ILE A 287 -15.05 23.92 18.44
C ILE A 287 -16.30 23.31 17.80
N GLU A 288 -16.14 22.35 16.89
CA GLU A 288 -17.27 21.67 16.23
C GLU A 288 -18.06 20.79 17.20
N VAL A 289 -17.39 20.04 18.08
CA VAL A 289 -18.02 19.26 19.15
C VAL A 289 -18.90 20.16 20.02
N ARG A 290 -18.42 21.34 20.42
CA ARG A 290 -19.20 22.30 21.24
C ARG A 290 -20.44 22.81 20.51
N LYS A 291 -20.34 23.11 19.21
CA LYS A 291 -21.49 23.50 18.40
C LYS A 291 -22.55 22.41 18.38
N ASN A 292 -22.14 21.16 18.14
CA ASN A 292 -23.06 20.01 18.09
C ASN A 292 -23.70 19.69 19.44
N ILE A 293 -22.94 19.81 20.54
CA ILE A 293 -23.47 19.69 21.91
C ILE A 293 -24.62 20.68 22.14
N ALA A 294 -24.42 21.96 21.78
CA ALA A 294 -25.44 22.99 21.98
C ALA A 294 -26.74 22.68 21.20
N LEU A 295 -26.62 22.22 19.96
CA LEU A 295 -27.77 21.84 19.11
C LEU A 295 -28.54 20.65 19.69
N ILE A 296 -27.84 19.59 20.11
CA ILE A 296 -28.47 18.38 20.67
C ILE A 296 -29.20 18.71 21.97
N ILE A 297 -28.58 19.49 22.86
CA ILE A 297 -29.21 19.90 24.12
C ILE A 297 -30.50 20.68 23.85
N GLN A 298 -30.43 21.68 22.96
CA GLN A 298 -31.59 22.49 22.60
C GLN A 298 -32.77 21.64 22.08
N MET A 299 -32.47 20.59 21.29
CA MET A 299 -33.47 19.69 20.73
C MET A 299 -34.20 18.86 21.80
N HIS A 300 -33.49 18.37 22.82
CA HIS A 300 -34.06 17.47 23.82
C HIS A 300 -34.56 18.18 25.10
N GLU A 301 -34.18 19.44 25.33
CA GLU A 301 -34.66 20.25 26.45
C GLU A 301 -36.20 20.32 26.55
N LEU A 302 -36.88 20.41 25.41
CA LEU A 302 -38.35 20.48 25.37
C LEU A 302 -38.99 19.19 25.87
N GLN A 303 -38.44 18.04 25.48
CA GLN A 303 -38.95 16.72 25.87
C GLN A 303 -38.84 16.53 27.39
N LEU A 304 -37.68 16.88 27.96
CA LEU A 304 -37.47 16.81 29.41
C LEU A 304 -38.37 17.80 30.17
N ARG A 305 -38.60 18.99 29.61
CA ARG A 305 -39.50 20.00 30.17
C ARG A 305 -40.95 19.49 30.26
N LEU A 306 -41.44 18.81 29.23
CA LEU A 306 -42.76 18.20 29.23
C LEU A 306 -42.89 17.10 30.30
N ALA A 307 -41.93 16.17 30.37
CA ALA A 307 -41.92 15.11 31.38
C ALA A 307 -41.91 15.67 32.82
N LYS A 308 -41.08 16.68 33.07
CA LYS A 308 -41.03 17.42 34.34
C LYS A 308 -42.38 18.04 34.71
N GLN A 309 -43.10 18.61 33.74
CA GLN A 309 -44.42 19.21 33.97
C GLN A 309 -45.48 18.16 34.33
N THR A 310 -45.46 16.99 33.68
CA THR A 310 -46.44 15.91 33.90
C THR A 310 -46.48 15.41 35.35
N ILE A 311 -45.34 15.29 36.02
CA ILE A 311 -45.24 14.87 37.44
C ILE A 311 -45.04 16.04 38.41
N GLY A 312 -44.93 17.27 37.88
CA GLY A 312 -44.71 18.47 38.68
C GLY A 312 -43.34 18.52 39.37
N ALA A 313 -42.33 17.86 38.83
CA ALA A 313 -40.96 17.84 39.35
C ALA A 313 -40.25 19.19 39.21
N ARG A 314 -39.13 19.34 39.92
CA ARG A 314 -38.16 20.43 39.75
C ARG A 314 -36.80 19.81 39.50
N LEU A 315 -36.05 20.39 38.59
CA LEU A 315 -34.69 19.95 38.27
C LEU A 315 -33.80 21.18 38.19
N ASP A 316 -32.56 21.03 38.61
CA ASP A 316 -31.53 22.04 38.40
C ASP A 316 -31.09 22.03 36.93
N SER A 317 -31.42 23.10 36.21
CA SER A 317 -31.08 23.24 34.79
C SER A 317 -29.58 23.28 34.55
N ARG A 318 -28.80 23.81 35.49
CA ARG A 318 -27.34 23.91 35.34
C ARG A 318 -26.70 22.53 35.41
N GLN A 319 -27.09 21.75 36.42
CA GLN A 319 -26.55 20.41 36.61
C GLN A 319 -26.99 19.46 35.49
N ILE A 320 -28.27 19.50 35.05
CA ILE A 320 -28.72 18.71 33.89
C ILE A 320 -27.88 19.02 32.67
N ARG A 321 -27.71 20.31 32.38
CA ARG A 321 -26.96 20.75 31.21
C ARG A 321 -25.53 20.22 31.29
N MET A 322 -24.86 20.37 32.42
CA MET A 322 -23.49 19.87 32.61
C MET A 322 -23.39 18.35 32.41
N GLU A 323 -24.29 17.55 33.01
CA GLU A 323 -24.27 16.09 32.84
C GLU A 323 -24.64 15.67 31.40
N THR A 324 -25.52 16.41 30.75
CA THR A 324 -25.90 16.16 29.34
C THR A 324 -24.76 16.52 28.40
N GLU A 325 -24.10 17.66 28.60
CA GLU A 325 -22.89 18.08 27.87
C GLU A 325 -21.79 17.02 28.02
N ARG A 326 -21.58 16.52 29.24
CA ARG A 326 -20.61 15.46 29.54
C ARG A 326 -20.94 14.15 28.81
N CYS A 327 -22.21 13.77 28.79
CA CYS A 327 -22.69 12.59 28.08
C CYS A 327 -22.45 12.71 26.56
N ILE A 328 -22.90 13.82 25.95
CA ILE A 328 -22.72 14.06 24.50
C ILE A 328 -21.22 14.12 24.16
N LYS A 329 -20.41 14.82 24.97
CA LYS A 329 -18.97 14.92 24.77
C LYS A 329 -18.31 13.55 24.75
N LYS A 330 -18.67 12.64 25.66
CA LYS A 330 -18.14 11.27 25.66
C LYS A 330 -18.45 10.55 24.34
N TYR A 331 -19.74 10.41 24.01
CA TYR A 331 -20.15 9.66 22.82
C TYR A 331 -19.70 10.30 21.50
N GLY A 332 -19.57 11.64 21.46
CA GLY A 332 -19.00 12.35 20.32
C GLY A 332 -17.52 12.04 20.11
N TRP A 333 -16.72 12.07 21.18
CA TRP A 333 -15.29 11.72 21.11
C TRP A 333 -15.03 10.23 20.88
N ASP A 334 -15.91 9.34 21.36
CA ASP A 334 -15.85 7.91 21.04
C ASP A 334 -16.00 7.63 19.53
N ILE A 335 -16.65 8.54 18.79
CA ILE A 335 -16.76 8.48 17.31
C ILE A 335 -15.59 9.19 16.63
N ILE A 336 -15.23 10.39 17.11
CA ILE A 336 -14.19 11.22 16.48
C ILE A 336 -12.79 10.62 16.64
N ARG A 337 -12.44 10.04 17.80
CA ARG A 337 -11.07 9.54 18.03
C ARG A 337 -10.67 8.45 17.03
N PRO A 338 -11.44 7.36 16.85
CA PRO A 338 -11.11 6.34 15.84
C PRO A 338 -11.10 6.91 14.42
N LEU A 339 -11.92 7.93 14.15
CA LEU A 339 -11.93 8.63 12.87
C LEU A 339 -10.61 9.36 12.63
N ILE A 340 -10.08 10.09 13.61
CA ILE A 340 -8.77 10.75 13.52
C ILE A 340 -7.69 9.73 13.21
N GLU A 341 -7.60 8.67 14.02
CA GLU A 341 -6.58 7.63 13.87
C GLU A 341 -6.64 6.99 12.47
N HIS A 342 -7.84 6.67 11.97
CA HIS A 342 -8.02 6.11 10.64
C HIS A 342 -7.67 7.09 9.52
N VAL A 343 -8.11 8.35 9.59
CA VAL A 343 -7.87 9.36 8.54
C VAL A 343 -6.38 9.64 8.40
N ILE A 344 -5.65 9.74 9.52
CA ILE A 344 -4.21 9.98 9.50
C ILE A 344 -3.49 8.81 8.83
N PHE A 345 -3.81 7.58 9.22
CA PHE A 345 -3.21 6.40 8.60
C PHE A 345 -3.47 6.36 7.08
N THR A 346 -4.72 6.55 6.65
CA THR A 346 -5.10 6.56 5.23
C THR A 346 -4.38 7.67 4.46
N LEU A 347 -4.24 8.86 5.04
CA LEU A 347 -3.50 9.97 4.43
C LEU A 347 -2.05 9.63 4.13
N PHE A 348 -1.34 8.99 5.06
CA PHE A 348 0.02 8.52 4.82
C PHE A 348 0.04 7.48 3.69
N VAL A 349 -0.83 6.47 3.74
CA VAL A 349 -0.90 5.40 2.72
C VAL A 349 -1.12 5.97 1.32
N ASP A 350 -2.12 6.84 1.18
CA ASP A 350 -2.47 7.46 -0.10
C ASP A 350 -1.31 8.31 -0.62
N GLN A 351 -0.67 9.09 0.26
CA GLN A 351 0.42 9.97 -0.12
C GLN A 351 1.72 9.20 -0.48
N PHE A 352 2.04 8.12 0.25
CA PHE A 352 3.14 7.23 -0.11
C PHE A 352 2.90 6.59 -1.48
N THR A 353 1.69 6.10 -1.72
CA THR A 353 1.31 5.47 -3.00
C THR A 353 1.44 6.46 -4.16
N ALA A 354 0.91 7.67 -4.00
CA ALA A 354 1.01 8.73 -4.99
C ALA A 354 2.47 9.12 -5.28
N GLN A 355 3.30 9.26 -4.24
CA GLN A 355 4.71 9.63 -4.43
C GLN A 355 5.57 8.51 -4.99
N ILE A 356 5.31 7.24 -4.66
CA ILE A 356 5.96 6.10 -5.32
C ILE A 356 5.70 6.15 -6.82
N GLN A 357 4.45 6.36 -7.23
CA GLN A 357 4.10 6.47 -8.65
C GLN A 357 4.78 7.67 -9.33
N GLN A 358 4.92 8.79 -8.63
CA GLN A 358 5.60 9.99 -9.15
C GLN A 358 7.13 9.82 -9.25
N ASN A 359 7.76 9.11 -8.31
CA ASN A 359 9.22 8.93 -8.26
C ASN A 359 9.70 7.74 -9.10
N LEU A 360 8.83 6.79 -9.47
CA LEU A 360 9.22 5.60 -10.21
C LEU A 360 9.97 5.89 -11.54
N PRO A 361 9.59 6.88 -12.37
CA PRO A 361 10.38 7.23 -13.56
C PRO A 361 11.82 7.67 -13.24
N TYR A 362 12.00 8.43 -12.15
CA TYR A 362 13.32 8.85 -11.68
C TYR A 362 14.13 7.67 -11.15
N TRP A 363 13.52 6.75 -10.41
CA TRP A 363 14.19 5.54 -9.92
C TRP A 363 14.63 4.61 -11.06
N ILE A 364 13.83 4.53 -12.13
CA ILE A 364 14.20 3.79 -13.35
C ILE A 364 15.38 4.46 -14.05
N GLN A 365 15.42 5.79 -14.09
CA GLN A 365 16.57 6.51 -14.61
C GLN A 365 17.83 6.23 -13.77
N LEU A 366 17.74 6.29 -12.44
CA LEU A 366 18.86 5.94 -11.56
C LEU A 366 19.32 4.49 -11.77
N ALA A 367 18.39 3.54 -11.84
CA ALA A 367 18.68 2.14 -12.09
C ALA A 367 19.31 1.91 -13.48
N SER A 368 18.95 2.70 -14.50
CA SER A 368 19.57 2.64 -15.84
C SER A 368 21.03 3.08 -15.86
N MET A 369 21.46 3.87 -14.87
CA MET A 369 22.83 4.35 -14.73
C MET A 369 23.69 3.44 -13.86
N ARG A 370 23.08 2.49 -13.13
CA ARG A 370 23.79 1.54 -12.28
C ARG A 370 24.06 0.24 -13.02
N GLU A 371 25.16 -0.41 -12.64
CA GLU A 371 25.51 -1.75 -13.09
C GLU A 371 25.62 -2.65 -11.86
N VAL A 372 24.71 -3.61 -11.75
CA VAL A 372 24.62 -4.50 -10.59
C VAL A 372 24.78 -5.95 -11.05
N ILE A 373 25.70 -6.66 -10.38
CA ILE A 373 25.89 -8.10 -10.46
C ILE A 373 25.76 -8.63 -9.04
N ARG A 374 24.99 -9.70 -8.84
CA ARG A 374 24.74 -10.31 -7.53
C ARG A 374 24.92 -11.83 -7.58
N PRO A 375 25.42 -12.45 -6.52
CA PRO A 375 25.28 -13.90 -6.34
C PRO A 375 23.81 -14.30 -6.40
N ILE A 376 23.51 -15.44 -7.02
CA ILE A 376 22.14 -15.91 -7.22
C ILE A 376 21.38 -16.04 -5.89
N GLU A 377 22.08 -16.36 -4.81
CA GLU A 377 21.53 -16.54 -3.47
C GLU A 377 21.00 -15.23 -2.86
N GLN A 378 21.44 -14.06 -3.37
CA GLN A 378 21.00 -12.75 -2.88
C GLN A 378 19.74 -12.24 -3.60
N ILE A 379 19.38 -12.82 -4.74
CA ILE A 379 18.29 -12.34 -5.60
C ILE A 379 16.88 -12.49 -5.00
N PRO A 380 16.52 -13.54 -4.23
CA PRO A 380 15.16 -13.70 -3.73
C PRO A 380 14.73 -12.60 -2.77
N HIS A 381 15.71 -11.97 -2.11
CA HIS A 381 15.47 -10.82 -1.23
C HIS A 381 15.29 -9.51 -2.02
N LEU A 382 15.57 -9.52 -3.32
CA LEU A 382 15.48 -8.36 -4.20
C LEU A 382 14.21 -8.38 -5.05
N ILE A 383 13.68 -9.54 -5.43
CA ILE A 383 12.45 -9.61 -6.23
C ILE A 383 11.26 -9.22 -5.31
N PRO A 384 10.62 -8.06 -5.52
CA PRO A 384 9.48 -7.68 -4.70
C PRO A 384 8.31 -8.61 -5.01
N HIS A 385 7.48 -8.93 -4.01
CA HIS A 385 6.15 -9.51 -4.23
C HIS A 385 5.26 -8.44 -4.89
N ILE A 386 5.39 -8.28 -6.21
CA ILE A 386 4.60 -7.33 -6.98
C ILE A 386 3.17 -7.86 -7.01
N GLN A 387 2.26 -7.18 -6.31
CA GLN A 387 0.84 -7.34 -6.58
C GLN A 387 0.55 -6.73 -7.95
N ALA A 388 0.32 -7.60 -8.94
CA ALA A 388 -0.03 -7.28 -10.32
C ALA A 388 -1.23 -6.32 -10.47
N GLU A 389 -2.02 -6.12 -9.41
CA GLU A 389 -3.15 -5.18 -9.39
C GLU A 389 -2.71 -3.70 -9.47
N ASN A 390 -1.45 -3.40 -9.13
CA ASN A 390 -0.81 -2.10 -9.35
C ASN A 390 0.11 -2.11 -10.58
N THR A 391 -0.16 -2.98 -11.56
CA THR A 391 0.60 -3.19 -12.81
C THR A 391 1.14 -1.88 -13.37
N THR A 392 2.43 -1.68 -13.13
CA THR A 392 3.30 -0.61 -13.58
C THR A 392 3.49 -0.55 -15.12
N ALA A 393 2.59 -1.11 -15.94
CA ALA A 393 2.92 -1.52 -17.30
C ALA A 393 2.58 -0.52 -18.42
N ASP A 394 1.62 0.40 -18.28
CA ASP A 394 1.27 1.29 -19.41
C ASP A 394 1.94 2.67 -19.36
N LYS A 395 2.22 3.21 -18.18
CA LYS A 395 2.81 4.57 -18.06
C LYS A 395 4.33 4.57 -18.18
N ILE A 396 4.98 3.44 -17.91
CA ILE A 396 6.44 3.36 -17.78
C ILE A 396 7.02 2.16 -18.53
N MET A 397 6.26 1.09 -18.77
CA MET A 397 6.64 0.05 -19.72
C MET A 397 5.95 0.33 -21.07
N ALA A 398 6.02 -0.62 -22.00
CA ALA A 398 5.50 -0.48 -23.35
C ALA A 398 6.15 0.68 -24.15
N GLY A 399 7.44 0.91 -23.93
CA GLY A 399 8.28 1.73 -24.80
C GLY A 399 8.62 1.04 -26.13
N GLY A 400 9.64 1.54 -26.83
CA GLY A 400 10.26 0.84 -27.96
C GLY A 400 11.28 -0.21 -27.49
N THR A 401 11.92 -0.91 -28.42
CA THR A 401 12.78 -2.07 -28.10
C THR A 401 14.26 -1.72 -28.36
N PRO A 402 14.98 -1.08 -27.41
CA PRO A 402 16.38 -0.68 -27.58
C PRO A 402 17.33 -1.89 -27.45
N PHE A 403 17.14 -2.89 -28.29
CA PHE A 403 17.77 -4.20 -28.18
C PHE A 403 19.30 -4.13 -28.26
N THR A 404 19.84 -3.35 -29.20
CA THR A 404 21.28 -3.14 -29.34
C THR A 404 21.89 -2.55 -28.06
N LEU A 405 21.22 -1.56 -27.45
CA LEU A 405 21.70 -0.96 -26.19
C LEU A 405 21.69 -1.97 -25.04
N ALA A 406 20.69 -2.86 -24.98
CA ALA A 406 20.64 -3.92 -23.98
C ALA A 406 21.78 -4.93 -24.17
N LEU A 407 22.07 -5.33 -25.41
CA LEU A 407 23.22 -6.17 -25.74
C LEU A 407 24.54 -5.48 -25.40
N ASP A 408 24.70 -4.20 -25.70
CA ASP A 408 25.92 -3.45 -25.40
C ASP A 408 26.14 -3.35 -23.87
N LYS A 409 25.09 -3.07 -23.09
CA LYS A 409 25.15 -3.10 -21.61
C LYS A 409 25.45 -4.48 -21.04
N ALA A 410 24.95 -5.55 -21.66
CA ALA A 410 25.32 -6.91 -21.28
C ALA A 410 26.78 -7.22 -21.63
N ALA A 411 27.23 -6.76 -22.80
CA ALA A 411 28.61 -6.91 -23.27
C ALA A 411 29.60 -6.31 -22.28
N LEU A 412 29.36 -5.07 -21.83
CA LEU A 412 30.21 -4.38 -20.85
C LEU A 412 30.44 -5.21 -19.58
N ARG A 413 29.38 -5.82 -19.03
CA ARG A 413 29.47 -6.69 -17.85
C ARG A 413 30.24 -7.98 -18.13
N PHE A 414 30.00 -8.62 -19.27
CA PHE A 414 30.69 -9.86 -19.63
C PHE A 414 32.17 -9.68 -19.96
N VAL A 415 32.58 -8.51 -20.46
CA VAL A 415 33.99 -8.25 -20.81
C VAL A 415 34.82 -7.72 -19.65
N ASP A 416 34.20 -7.45 -18.49
CA ASP A 416 34.93 -7.07 -17.28
C ASP A 416 35.98 -8.13 -16.95
N LYS A 417 37.18 -7.66 -16.63
CA LYS A 417 38.33 -8.50 -16.26
C LYS A 417 38.02 -9.37 -15.05
N VAL A 418 37.19 -8.88 -14.12
CA VAL A 418 36.78 -9.64 -12.93
C VAL A 418 36.03 -10.94 -13.31
N HIS A 419 35.38 -10.97 -14.47
CA HIS A 419 34.60 -12.10 -14.95
C HIS A 419 35.25 -12.85 -16.12
N GLN A 420 36.53 -12.59 -16.42
CA GLN A 420 37.19 -13.17 -17.59
C GLN A 420 37.23 -14.71 -17.56
N HIS A 421 37.39 -15.30 -16.39
CA HIS A 421 37.52 -16.75 -16.21
C HIS A 421 36.20 -17.49 -16.02
N LYS A 422 35.08 -16.76 -15.91
CA LYS A 422 33.75 -17.36 -15.67
C LYS A 422 33.17 -17.90 -16.96
N LYS A 423 32.39 -18.97 -16.87
CA LYS A 423 31.46 -19.38 -17.94
C LYS A 423 30.41 -18.28 -18.10
N LYS A 424 30.05 -17.93 -19.34
CA LYS A 424 29.18 -16.78 -19.62
C LYS A 424 27.97 -17.21 -20.41
N ILE A 425 26.79 -16.98 -19.85
CA ILE A 425 25.51 -17.34 -20.46
C ILE A 425 24.64 -16.10 -20.50
N LEU A 426 24.05 -15.79 -21.65
CA LEU A 426 23.10 -14.72 -21.84
C LEU A 426 21.74 -15.30 -22.22
N ILE A 427 20.74 -15.11 -21.38
CA ILE A 427 19.34 -15.45 -21.66
C ILE A 427 18.62 -14.19 -22.13
N ILE A 428 17.93 -14.27 -23.25
CA ILE A 428 17.16 -13.15 -23.83
C ILE A 428 15.70 -13.57 -23.93
N ILE A 429 14.81 -12.87 -23.24
CA ILE A 429 13.35 -13.07 -23.30
C ILE A 429 12.74 -11.92 -24.08
N SER A 430 12.27 -12.17 -25.31
CA SER A 430 11.70 -11.14 -26.19
C SER A 430 10.83 -11.77 -27.29
N ASP A 431 9.98 -10.97 -27.92
CA ASP A 431 9.29 -11.33 -29.15
C ASP A 431 10.16 -11.14 -30.41
N GLY A 432 11.33 -10.54 -30.23
CA GLY A 432 12.30 -10.28 -31.28
C GLY A 432 11.96 -9.09 -32.17
N GLU A 433 10.92 -8.31 -31.88
CA GLU A 433 10.57 -7.14 -32.69
C GLU A 433 11.44 -5.93 -32.29
N PHE A 434 12.61 -5.77 -32.93
CA PHE A 434 13.48 -4.62 -32.69
C PHE A 434 14.03 -3.96 -33.96
N PRO A 435 14.28 -2.64 -33.93
CA PRO A 435 14.90 -1.92 -35.04
C PRO A 435 16.39 -2.26 -35.15
N HIS A 436 16.97 -2.03 -36.33
CA HIS A 436 18.41 -2.15 -36.59
C HIS A 436 19.02 -3.54 -36.33
N PHE A 437 18.37 -4.59 -36.84
CA PHE A 437 18.82 -5.98 -36.71
C PHE A 437 20.31 -6.20 -37.02
N GLU A 438 20.86 -5.56 -38.06
CA GLU A 438 22.28 -5.72 -38.44
C GLU A 438 23.25 -5.33 -37.30
N ALA A 439 22.94 -4.26 -36.55
CA ALA A 439 23.76 -3.82 -35.44
C ALA A 439 23.65 -4.79 -34.25
N ALA A 440 22.44 -5.23 -33.91
CA ALA A 440 22.21 -6.21 -32.86
C ALA A 440 22.88 -7.56 -33.18
N ASP A 441 22.77 -8.02 -34.43
CA ASP A 441 23.43 -9.24 -34.90
C ASP A 441 24.94 -9.12 -34.84
N HIS A 442 25.50 -7.97 -35.22
CA HIS A 442 26.93 -7.72 -35.09
C HIS A 442 27.40 -7.85 -33.64
N THR A 443 26.74 -7.18 -32.69
CA THR A 443 27.06 -7.29 -31.26
C THR A 443 26.90 -8.74 -30.77
N ALA A 444 25.83 -9.43 -31.13
CA ALA A 444 25.60 -10.82 -30.75
C ALA A 444 26.72 -11.76 -31.27
N ARG A 445 27.19 -11.56 -32.51
CA ARG A 445 28.34 -12.30 -33.06
C ARG A 445 29.63 -12.03 -32.28
N LEU A 446 29.87 -10.77 -31.90
CA LEU A 446 31.03 -10.41 -31.08
C LEU A 446 30.99 -11.08 -29.70
N LEU A 447 29.81 -11.13 -29.06
CA LEU A 447 29.61 -11.83 -27.79
C LEU A 447 29.89 -13.33 -27.94
N LYS A 448 29.34 -13.97 -28.96
CA LYS A 448 29.58 -15.40 -29.26
C LYS A 448 31.06 -15.69 -29.50
N ASN A 449 31.75 -14.84 -30.26
CA ASN A 449 33.20 -14.95 -30.49
C ASN A 449 34.04 -14.78 -29.20
N ARG A 450 33.48 -14.17 -28.15
CA ARG A 450 34.09 -14.05 -26.83
C ARG A 450 33.73 -15.21 -25.89
N GLY A 451 33.09 -16.26 -26.41
CA GLY A 451 32.72 -17.46 -25.65
C GLY A 451 31.47 -17.28 -24.79
N ILE A 452 30.59 -16.34 -25.14
CA ILE A 452 29.32 -16.14 -24.45
C ILE A 452 28.23 -16.95 -25.16
N THR A 453 27.57 -17.83 -24.42
CA THR A 453 26.46 -18.65 -24.92
C THR A 453 25.17 -17.86 -24.83
N ILE A 454 24.56 -17.56 -25.97
CA ILE A 454 23.28 -16.83 -26.07
C ILE A 454 22.12 -17.82 -26.24
N ILE A 455 21.19 -17.82 -25.27
CA ILE A 455 19.92 -18.55 -25.28
C ILE A 455 18.79 -17.56 -25.57
N SER A 456 18.13 -17.72 -26.71
CA SER A 456 17.00 -16.90 -27.12
C SER A 456 15.68 -17.55 -26.71
N CYS A 457 14.97 -16.93 -25.78
CA CYS A 457 13.63 -17.31 -25.33
C CYS A 457 12.59 -16.45 -26.04
N LEU A 458 12.01 -17.00 -27.12
CA LEU A 458 11.01 -16.34 -27.97
C LEU A 458 9.62 -16.37 -27.32
N VAL A 459 8.96 -15.22 -27.26
CA VAL A 459 7.53 -15.12 -26.96
C VAL A 459 6.79 -14.72 -28.23
N ALA A 460 5.85 -15.55 -28.68
CA ALA A 460 5.09 -15.30 -29.90
C ALA A 460 3.65 -15.80 -29.75
N LYS A 461 2.67 -15.09 -30.33
CA LYS A 461 1.26 -15.49 -30.23
C LYS A 461 0.99 -16.89 -30.78
N ASN A 462 1.57 -17.18 -31.94
CA ASN A 462 1.39 -18.46 -32.61
C ASN A 462 2.52 -19.41 -32.21
N ASN A 463 2.26 -20.72 -32.19
CA ASN A 463 3.33 -21.70 -32.06
C ASN A 463 4.18 -21.71 -33.33
N VAL A 464 5.39 -21.17 -33.23
CA VAL A 464 6.33 -21.00 -34.36
C VAL A 464 7.32 -22.17 -34.39
N LEU A 465 7.62 -22.77 -33.24
CA LEU A 465 8.67 -23.79 -33.07
C LEU A 465 8.17 -25.24 -33.03
N ASP A 466 6.87 -25.50 -33.18
CA ASP A 466 6.27 -26.86 -33.24
C ASP A 466 6.80 -27.76 -34.37
N LEU A 467 7.61 -27.21 -35.26
CA LEU A 467 8.09 -27.87 -36.46
C LEU A 467 9.62 -27.84 -36.44
N SER A 468 10.23 -29.02 -36.39
CA SER A 468 11.68 -29.24 -36.47
C SER A 468 12.21 -28.83 -37.84
N PHE A 469 12.33 -27.52 -38.08
CA PHE A 469 12.83 -26.97 -39.32
C PHE A 469 14.35 -26.81 -39.27
N LYS A 470 15.03 -27.20 -40.35
CA LYS A 470 16.49 -27.03 -40.54
C LYS A 470 16.89 -25.58 -40.87
N GLN A 471 15.92 -24.71 -41.16
CA GLN A 471 16.10 -23.28 -41.44
C GLN A 471 14.80 -22.58 -41.05
N SER A 472 14.86 -21.34 -40.55
CA SER A 472 13.64 -20.55 -40.33
C SER A 472 12.88 -20.42 -41.65
N PRO A 473 11.68 -21.00 -41.79
CA PRO A 473 10.93 -20.86 -43.02
C PRO A 473 10.54 -19.39 -43.23
N ASN A 474 10.50 -18.96 -44.49
CA ASN A 474 10.26 -17.56 -44.87
C ASN A 474 8.94 -16.97 -44.33
N ASN A 475 8.04 -17.82 -43.82
CA ASN A 475 6.76 -17.45 -43.23
C ASN A 475 6.83 -17.16 -41.71
N TRP A 476 7.98 -17.34 -41.06
CA TRP A 476 8.14 -16.98 -39.65
C TRP A 476 8.03 -15.47 -39.44
N PRO A 477 7.43 -15.01 -38.32
CA PRO A 477 7.47 -13.61 -37.95
C PRO A 477 8.91 -13.09 -37.94
N VAL A 478 9.10 -11.85 -38.38
CA VAL A 478 10.43 -11.24 -38.48
C VAL A 478 11.18 -11.32 -37.14
N GLY A 479 10.51 -11.06 -36.02
CA GLY A 479 11.13 -11.15 -34.70
C GLY A 479 11.61 -12.56 -34.33
N ALA A 480 10.86 -13.60 -34.69
CA ALA A 480 11.28 -14.99 -34.48
C ALA A 480 12.54 -15.34 -35.29
N GLN A 481 12.62 -14.88 -36.54
CA GLN A 481 13.81 -15.07 -37.38
C GLN A 481 15.02 -14.34 -36.77
N GLN A 482 14.83 -13.13 -36.26
CA GLN A 482 15.88 -12.34 -35.62
C GLN A 482 16.38 -13.03 -34.33
N MET A 483 15.47 -13.51 -33.47
CA MET A 483 15.81 -14.23 -32.23
C MET A 483 16.57 -15.54 -32.50
N LEU A 484 16.15 -16.29 -33.53
CA LEU A 484 16.89 -17.48 -33.98
C LEU A 484 18.30 -17.09 -34.45
N HIS A 485 18.43 -16.00 -35.21
CA HIS A 485 19.71 -15.58 -35.77
C HIS A 485 20.74 -15.21 -34.71
N ILE A 486 20.34 -14.47 -33.67
CA ILE A 486 21.23 -14.03 -32.59
C ILE A 486 21.66 -15.17 -31.67
N SER A 487 20.83 -16.21 -31.50
CA SER A 487 21.12 -17.35 -30.62
C SER A 487 22.42 -18.09 -30.99
N SER A 488 22.96 -18.82 -30.01
CA SER A 488 24.17 -19.63 -30.20
C SER A 488 23.84 -21.02 -30.70
N PHE A 489 24.79 -21.64 -31.38
CA PHE A 489 24.72 -23.06 -31.72
C PHE A 489 25.06 -23.91 -30.50
N LEU A 490 24.39 -25.04 -30.37
CA LEU A 490 24.67 -26.08 -29.40
C LEU A 490 25.99 -26.74 -29.79
N THR A 491 27.01 -26.67 -28.92
CA THR A 491 28.26 -27.37 -29.17
C THR A 491 28.12 -28.85 -28.81
N SER A 492 28.86 -29.73 -29.49
CA SER A 492 28.77 -31.18 -29.33
C SER A 492 29.06 -31.68 -27.90
N GLU A 493 29.81 -30.90 -27.11
CA GLU A 493 30.11 -31.16 -25.69
C GLU A 493 28.94 -30.77 -24.75
N GLU A 494 28.19 -29.71 -25.08
CA GLU A 494 27.03 -29.23 -24.30
C GLU A 494 25.74 -30.01 -24.62
N ALA A 495 25.65 -30.56 -25.83
CA ALA A 495 24.51 -31.32 -26.34
C ALA A 495 24.25 -32.65 -25.60
N ALA A 496 25.28 -33.23 -25.00
CA ALA A 496 25.23 -34.61 -24.49
C ALA A 496 24.68 -34.75 -23.06
N LEU A 497 24.58 -33.69 -22.26
CA LEU A 497 24.23 -33.84 -20.82
C LEU A 497 22.98 -33.10 -20.32
N HIS A 498 22.59 -31.94 -20.87
CA HIS A 498 21.56 -31.10 -20.20
C HIS A 498 20.28 -30.86 -21.01
N TRP A 499 20.36 -30.54 -22.30
CA TRP A 499 19.17 -30.17 -23.08
C TRP A 499 18.31 -31.36 -23.57
N GLN A 500 18.82 -32.59 -23.53
CA GLN A 500 18.04 -33.79 -23.90
C GLN A 500 16.89 -34.12 -22.94
N LYS A 501 16.93 -33.60 -21.70
CA LYS A 501 15.86 -33.80 -20.70
C LYS A 501 14.79 -32.71 -20.76
N SER A 502 15.08 -31.60 -21.43
CA SER A 502 14.17 -30.47 -21.56
C SER A 502 13.05 -30.81 -22.55
N ARG A 503 11.81 -30.40 -22.25
CA ARG A 503 10.70 -30.45 -23.20
C ARG A 503 10.82 -29.37 -24.28
N ALA A 504 11.76 -28.44 -24.13
CA ALA A 504 12.02 -27.39 -25.10
C ALA A 504 12.52 -27.98 -26.43
N GLN A 505 11.76 -27.79 -27.49
CA GLN A 505 12.20 -28.13 -28.84
C GLN A 505 13.22 -27.08 -29.31
N LEU A 506 14.48 -27.50 -29.46
CA LEU A 506 15.52 -26.68 -30.06
C LEU A 506 15.34 -26.62 -31.58
N THR A 507 15.52 -25.44 -32.17
CA THR A 507 15.44 -25.24 -33.63
C THR A 507 16.86 -25.24 -34.22
N ASP A 508 17.13 -26.08 -35.22
CA ASP A 508 18.37 -26.03 -36.01
C ASP A 508 19.67 -26.13 -35.18
N GLU A 509 19.67 -26.97 -34.13
CA GLU A 509 20.77 -27.05 -33.15
C GLU A 509 21.12 -25.70 -32.51
N ARG A 510 20.26 -24.69 -32.62
CA ARG A 510 20.42 -23.40 -31.97
C ARG A 510 19.67 -23.36 -30.66
N LEU A 511 20.22 -22.61 -29.72
CA LEU A 511 19.63 -22.32 -28.41
C LEU A 511 18.54 -21.26 -28.54
N CYS A 512 17.51 -21.55 -29.34
CA CYS A 512 16.32 -20.74 -29.51
C CYS A 512 15.09 -21.57 -29.15
N VAL A 513 14.37 -21.13 -28.12
CA VAL A 513 13.26 -21.85 -27.50
C VAL A 513 12.05 -20.92 -27.41
N GLN A 514 10.85 -21.42 -27.67
CA GLN A 514 9.61 -20.66 -27.55
C GLN A 514 9.01 -20.91 -26.17
N ILE A 515 8.87 -19.84 -25.40
CA ILE A 515 8.54 -19.89 -23.97
C ILE A 515 7.12 -19.38 -23.70
N ASN A 516 6.15 -19.84 -24.49
CA ASN A 516 4.76 -19.45 -24.31
C ASN A 516 4.11 -20.02 -23.04
N HIS A 517 4.66 -21.14 -22.54
CA HIS A 517 4.18 -21.81 -21.34
C HIS A 517 5.26 -21.76 -20.23
N SER A 518 4.81 -21.71 -18.98
CA SER A 518 5.66 -21.57 -17.78
C SER A 518 6.63 -22.73 -17.59
N ASP A 519 6.20 -23.94 -17.93
CA ASP A 519 7.01 -25.17 -17.80
C ASP A 519 8.26 -25.13 -18.69
N ILE A 520 8.17 -24.56 -19.89
CA ILE A 520 9.31 -24.44 -20.80
C ILE A 520 10.38 -23.48 -20.25
N ILE A 521 9.96 -22.40 -19.59
CA ILE A 521 10.91 -21.47 -18.95
C ILE A 521 11.61 -22.17 -17.79
N GLU A 522 10.87 -22.92 -16.98
CA GLU A 522 11.43 -23.70 -15.88
C GLU A 522 12.50 -24.66 -16.41
N ASP A 523 12.23 -25.37 -17.51
CA ASP A 523 13.20 -26.25 -18.17
C ASP A 523 14.47 -25.52 -18.65
N VAL A 524 14.33 -24.31 -19.21
CA VAL A 524 15.47 -23.48 -19.64
C VAL A 524 16.32 -23.07 -18.44
N LEU A 525 15.67 -22.60 -17.36
CA LEU A 525 16.37 -22.16 -16.16
C LEU A 525 17.02 -23.33 -15.42
N ASP A 526 16.39 -24.51 -15.42
CA ASP A 526 16.93 -25.77 -14.87
C ASP A 526 18.15 -26.28 -15.62
N THR A 527 18.32 -25.86 -16.87
CA THR A 527 19.49 -26.20 -17.68
C THR A 527 20.65 -25.23 -17.45
N VAL A 528 20.36 -24.00 -17.02
CA VAL A 528 21.37 -22.95 -16.80
C VAL A 528 21.86 -22.90 -15.36
N PHE A 529 20.96 -23.13 -14.39
CA PHE A 529 21.23 -23.17 -12.96
C PHE A 529 21.08 -24.59 -12.41
#